data_AF-A0A354UYL4-F1
#
_entry.id   AF-A0A354UYL4-F1
#
_cell.length_a   1.000
_cell.length_b   1.000
_cell.length_c   1.000
_cell.angle_alpha   90.00
_cell.angle_beta   90.00
_cell.angle_gamma   90.00
#
_symmetry.space_group_name_H-M   'P 1'
#
loop_
_entity.id
_entity.type
_entity.pdbx_description
1 polymer ?
#
loop_
_entity_poly.entity_id
_entity_poly.type
_entity_poly.pdbx_seq_one_letter_code
_entity_poly.pdbx_strand_id
1 'polypeptide(L)' 'KGVLLVGPPGTGKTLLARAIAGEANVPFFTISGSDFVEMFVGVGASRVRDMFEQGKKNAPCIIFID' A
#
# COMPACT_ATOMS: atom_id res chain seq x y z
N LYS A 1 6.96 10.50 4.91
CA LYS A 1 7.87 10.49 3.74
C LYS A 1 7.42 9.34 2.84
N GLY A 2 7.32 9.53 1.53
CA GLY A 2 6.82 8.51 0.60
C GLY A 2 7.24 8.82 -0.84
N VAL A 3 6.98 7.90 -1.75
CA VAL A 3 7.29 8.01 -3.18
C VAL A 3 5.97 7.91 -3.95
N LEU A 4 5.81 8.74 -4.99
CA LEU A 4 4.68 8.67 -5.91
C LEU A 4 5.15 8.10 -7.25
N LEU A 5 4.55 7.00 -7.69
CA LEU A 5 4.82 6.40 -8.99
C LEU A 5 3.74 6.83 -9.99
N VAL A 6 4.10 7.60 -11.02
CA VAL A 6 3.17 8.13 -12.03
C VAL A 6 3.48 7.55 -13.41
N GLY A 7 2.46 7.21 -14.18
CA GLY A 7 2.57 6.88 -15.59
C GLY A 7 1.35 6.08 -16.09
N PRO A 8 1.32 5.70 -17.38
CA PRO A 8 0.26 4.86 -17.95
C PRO A 8 0.05 3.52 -17.20
N PRO A 9 -1.13 2.89 -17.30
CA PRO A 9 -1.32 1.52 -16.81
C PRO A 9 -0.39 0.55 -17.54
N GLY A 10 0.01 -0.52 -16.87
CA GLY A 10 0.89 -1.55 -17.46
C GLY A 10 2.40 -1.23 -17.46
N THR A 11 2.84 -0.07 -16.96
CA THR A 11 4.28 0.24 -16.86
C THR A 11 4.98 -0.42 -15.65
N GLY A 12 4.37 -1.43 -15.04
CA GLY A 12 4.99 -2.21 -13.96
C GLY A 12 5.14 -1.53 -12.59
N LYS A 13 4.37 -0.47 -12.27
CA LYS A 13 4.47 0.25 -10.98
C LYS A 13 4.29 -0.68 -9.77
N THR A 14 3.24 -1.50 -9.80
CA THR A 14 2.94 -2.50 -8.75
C THR A 14 4.02 -3.58 -8.66
N LEU A 15 4.55 -4.01 -9.82
CA LEU A 15 5.62 -5.00 -9.88
C LEU A 15 6.92 -4.45 -9.29
N LEU A 16 7.27 -3.19 -9.61
CA LEU A 16 8.44 -2.51 -9.08
C LEU A 16 8.37 -2.39 -7.55
N ALA A 17 7.22 -1.96 -7.00
CA ALA A 17 7.04 -1.85 -5.56
C ALA A 17 7.19 -3.21 -4.84
N ARG A 18 6.63 -4.28 -5.42
CA ARG A 18 6.77 -5.64 -4.89
C ARG A 18 8.21 -6.16 -4.98
N ALA A 19 8.89 -5.90 -6.10
CA ALA A 19 10.28 -6.30 -6.29
C ALA A 19 11.19 -5.62 -5.25
N ILE A 20 11.02 -4.31 -5.04
CA ILE A 20 11.79 -3.57 -4.03
C ILE A 20 11.57 -4.14 -2.62
N ALA A 21 10.34 -4.51 -2.27
CA ALA A 21 10.06 -5.12 -0.97
C ALA A 21 10.70 -6.50 -0.81
N GLY A 22 10.70 -7.30 -1.88
CA GLY A 22 11.39 -8.59 -1.92
C GLY A 22 12.91 -8.45 -1.78
N GLU A 23 13.52 -7.53 -2.53
CA GLU A 23 14.97 -7.24 -2.48
C GLU A 23 15.40 -6.69 -1.12
N ALA A 24 14.58 -5.84 -0.50
CA ALA A 24 14.82 -5.34 0.86
C ALA A 24 14.47 -6.36 1.94
N ASN A 25 13.87 -7.50 1.58
CA ASN A 25 13.36 -8.54 2.48
C ASN A 25 12.48 -7.97 3.62
N VAL A 26 11.58 -7.06 3.26
CA VAL A 26 10.66 -6.40 4.19
C VAL A 26 9.20 -6.76 3.87
N PRO A 27 8.30 -6.76 4.88
CA PRO A 27 6.88 -6.96 4.64
C PRO A 27 6.32 -5.97 3.61
N PHE A 28 5.53 -6.49 2.67
CA PHE A 28 4.86 -5.73 1.62
C PHE A 28 3.35 -5.73 1.84
N PHE A 29 2.79 -4.59 2.23
CA PHE A 29 1.35 -4.41 2.40
C PHE A 29 0.77 -3.68 1.20
N THR A 30 -0.36 -4.15 0.66
CA THR A 30 -1.03 -3.53 -0.50
C THR A 30 -2.48 -3.17 -0.17
N ILE A 31 -2.94 -2.01 -0.58
CA ILE A 31 -4.35 -1.60 -0.51
C ILE A 31 -4.73 -0.92 -1.82
N SER A 32 -5.92 -1.22 -2.35
CA SER A 32 -6.41 -0.48 -3.51
C SER A 32 -7.10 0.80 -3.05
N GLY A 33 -6.85 1.91 -3.74
CA GLY A 33 -7.59 3.17 -3.70
C GLY A 33 -9.10 2.99 -3.83
N SER A 34 -9.53 1.93 -4.51
CA SER A 34 -10.94 1.57 -4.63
C SER A 34 -11.53 1.04 -3.30
N ASP A 35 -10.71 0.41 -2.45
CA ASP A 35 -11.13 -0.11 -1.14
C ASP A 35 -11.48 1.01 -0.14
N PHE A 36 -11.15 2.25 -0.48
CA PHE A 36 -11.48 3.44 0.31
C PHE A 36 -12.92 3.92 0.05
N VAL A 37 -13.52 3.52 -1.07
CA VAL A 37 -14.87 3.93 -1.49
C VAL A 37 -15.84 2.79 -1.21
N GLU A 38 -16.27 2.66 0.05
CA GLU A 38 -17.34 1.74 0.42
C GLU A 38 -18.68 2.46 0.60
N MET A 39 -19.78 1.74 0.33
CA MET A 39 -21.15 2.22 0.55
C MET A 39 -21.45 2.58 2.03
N PHE A 40 -20.61 2.10 2.96
CA PHE A 40 -20.76 2.34 4.40
C PHE A 40 -19.76 3.38 4.89
N VAL A 41 -20.29 4.48 5.41
CA VAL A 41 -19.51 5.61 5.94
C VAL A 41 -18.53 5.11 7.00
N GLY A 42 -17.24 5.40 6.83
CA GLY A 42 -16.20 5.18 7.84
C GLY A 42 -15.48 3.83 7.79
N VAL A 43 -15.99 2.83 7.05
CA VAL A 43 -15.35 1.49 6.97
C VAL A 43 -14.02 1.56 6.22
N GLY A 44 -13.99 2.25 5.06
CA GLY A 44 -12.76 2.48 4.31
C GLY A 44 -11.68 3.20 5.14
N ALA A 45 -12.07 4.22 5.90
CA ALA A 45 -11.15 4.96 6.76
C ALA A 45 -10.57 4.12 7.92
N SER A 46 -11.32 3.16 8.47
CA SER A 46 -10.82 2.26 9.51
C SER A 46 -9.73 1.34 8.97
N ARG A 47 -9.95 0.70 7.81
CA ARG A 47 -8.97 -0.21 7.20
C ARG A 47 -7.62 0.45 6.94
N VAL A 48 -7.64 1.69 6.49
CA VAL A 48 -6.41 2.47 6.28
C VAL A 48 -5.66 2.62 7.59
N ARG A 49 -6.34 3.02 8.67
CA ARG A 49 -5.71 3.15 9.99
C ARG A 49 -5.14 1.83 10.46
N ASP A 50 -5.90 0.75 10.36
CA ASP A 50 -5.47 -0.59 10.78
C ASP A 50 -4.24 -1.06 10.01
N MET A 51 -4.21 -0.81 8.69
CA MET A 51 -3.07 -1.14 7.84
C MET A 51 -1.82 -0.32 8.21
N PHE A 52 -1.97 0.98 8.46
CA PHE A 52 -0.85 1.82 8.91
C PHE A 52 -0.36 1.41 10.32
N GLU A 53 -1.26 0.98 11.22
CA GLU A 53 -0.87 0.44 12.52
C GLU A 53 -0.11 -0.88 12.39
N GLN A 54 -0.57 -1.80 11.53
CA GLN A 54 0.14 -3.03 11.23
C GLN A 54 1.51 -2.75 10.60
N GLY A 55 1.60 -1.79 9.67
CA GLY A 55 2.87 -1.39 9.07
C GLY A 55 3.86 -0.85 10.11
N LYS A 56 3.38 -0.02 11.05
CA LYS A 56 4.23 0.47 12.17
C LYS A 56 4.73 -0.66 13.07
N LYS A 57 3.89 -1.66 13.36
CA LYS A 57 4.27 -2.83 14.18
C LYS A 57 5.28 -3.74 13.48
N ASN A 58 5.23 -3.81 12.15
CA ASN A 58 6.10 -4.66 11.32
C ASN A 58 7.24 -3.86 10.66
N ALA A 59 7.65 -2.74 11.24
CA ALA A 59 8.75 -1.94 10.70
C ALA A 59 10.10 -2.70 10.79
N PRO A 60 10.96 -2.65 9.75
CA PRO A 60 10.80 -1.91 8.49
C PRO A 60 9.86 -2.62 7.50
N CYS A 61 8.96 -1.89 6.83
CA CYS A 61 8.01 -2.41 5.85
C CYS A 61 7.73 -1.43 4.70
N ILE A 62 7.08 -1.92 3.64
CA ILE A 62 6.59 -1.11 2.52
C ILE A 62 5.07 -1.22 2.46
N ILE A 63 4.40 -0.07 2.40
CA ILE A 63 2.96 0.06 2.17
C ILE A 63 2.78 0.61 0.76
N PHE A 64 2.14 -0.16 -0.12
CA PHE A 64 1.79 0.22 -1.47
C PHE A 64 0.29 0.50 -1.56
N ILE A 65 -0.05 1.65 -2.14
CA ILE A 65 -1.43 2.10 -2.36
C ILE A 65 -1.61 2.18 -3.88
N ASP A 66 -2.55 1.38 -4.41
CA ASP A 66 -2.90 1.32 -5.84
C ASP A 66 -4.12 2.17 -6.19
#